data_AF-A0A661KIN3-F1
#
_entry.id   AF-A0A661KIN3-F1
#
_cell.length_a   1.000
_cell.length_b   1.000
_cell.length_c   1.000
_cell.angle_alpha   90.00
_cell.angle_beta   90.00
_cell.angle_gamma   90.00
#
_symmetry.space_group_name_H-M   'P 1'
#
loop_
_entity.id
_entity.type
_entity.pdbx_description
1 polymer ?
#
loop_
_entity_poly.entity_id
_entity_poly.type
_entity_poly.pdbx_seq_one_letter_code
_entity_poly.pdbx_strand_id
1 'polypeptide(L)'
;MAKKGIIKIRTCPECGQKQLGIVTEDGKFLPLYPGMYVEILEEERTHKKETYTTSTSTLKAWLPEELKKNKVLRIRYGVIIKEGEDIVDASSYRKAFIKKLQGLVEKESFPDLAVVLDKYFHSPHLAAGNSAEITLNLIRDIDEIRKPIELMERWLNSRSEESFSALLEPFSKNELTDKTPPDEELIKELSSLTLEDFFESLKGGEA
;
A
#
# COMPACT_ATOMS: atom_id res chain seq x y z
N MET A 1 25.18 -12.67 15.05
CA MET A 1 25.10 -11.82 16.27
C MET A 1 24.36 -10.56 15.87
N ALA A 2 23.19 -10.28 16.46
CA ALA A 2 22.47 -9.03 16.23
C ALA A 2 23.31 -7.88 16.81
N LYS A 3 23.68 -6.89 15.98
CA LYS A 3 24.41 -5.71 16.44
C LYS A 3 23.40 -4.65 16.83
N LYS A 4 23.29 -4.36 18.13
CA LYS A 4 22.49 -3.26 18.65
C LYS A 4 23.17 -1.93 18.30
N GLY A 5 22.36 -0.88 18.11
CA GLY A 5 22.86 0.44 17.77
C GLY A 5 21.80 1.52 17.93
N ILE A 6 22.24 2.78 17.95
CA ILE A 6 21.38 3.95 18.14
C ILE A 6 21.19 4.65 16.79
N ILE A 7 19.96 4.99 16.45
CA ILE A 7 19.65 5.78 15.26
C ILE A 7 20.20 7.20 15.46
N LYS A 8 21.03 7.66 14.53
CA LYS A 8 21.58 9.01 14.51
C LYS A 8 21.53 9.62 13.12
N ILE A 9 21.45 10.94 13.09
CA ILE A 9 21.67 11.74 11.88
C ILE A 9 23.09 12.28 11.93
N ARG A 10 23.84 12.10 10.85
CA ARG A 10 25.20 12.63 10.67
C ARG A 10 25.31 13.34 9.34
N THR A 11 26.14 14.38 9.27
CA THR A 11 26.55 14.97 8.00
C THR A 11 27.66 14.14 7.35
N CYS A 12 27.45 13.69 6.11
CA CYS A 12 28.44 12.94 5.33
C CYS A 12 29.72 13.78 5.17
N PRO A 13 30.90 13.25 5.55
CA PRO A 13 32.16 13.98 5.41
C PRO A 13 32.59 14.16 3.95
N GLU A 14 32.08 13.36 3.01
CA GLU A 14 32.47 13.44 1.60
C GLU A 14 31.59 14.40 0.78
N CYS A 15 30.28 14.41 1.02
CA CYS A 15 29.34 15.19 0.21
C CYS A 15 28.55 16.26 0.99
N GLY A 16 28.68 16.34 2.32
CA GLY A 16 27.99 17.33 3.16
C GLY A 16 26.48 17.10 3.34
N GLN A 17 25.91 16.04 2.78
CA GLN A 17 24.48 15.73 2.95
C GLN A 17 24.19 15.10 4.31
N LYS A 18 22.98 15.33 4.85
CA LYS A 18 22.53 14.66 6.06
C LYS A 18 22.17 13.21 5.74
N GLN A 19 22.75 12.29 6.50
CA GLN A 19 22.52 10.86 6.40
C GLN A 19 21.92 10.34 7.71
N LEU A 20 20.84 9.59 7.59
CA LEU A 20 20.29 8.79 8.68
C LEU A 20 21.03 7.46 8.73
N GLY A 21 21.37 6.97 9.91
CA GLY A 21 22.05 5.69 10.06
C GLY A 21 22.03 5.14 11.47
N ILE A 22 22.49 3.90 11.62
CA ILE A 22 22.64 3.22 12.91
C ILE A 22 24.10 3.33 13.32
N VAL A 23 24.34 3.85 14.52
CA VAL A 23 25.66 3.77 15.17
C VAL A 23 25.66 2.53 16.04
N THR A 24 26.45 1.53 15.66
CA THR A 24 26.61 0.29 16.43
C THR A 24 27.41 0.52 17.72
N GLU A 25 27.39 -0.44 18.65
CA GLU A 25 28.15 -0.37 19.91
C GLU A 25 29.67 -0.17 19.71
N ASP A 26 30.22 -0.71 18.62
CA ASP A 26 31.61 -0.50 18.18
C ASP A 26 31.86 0.88 17.52
N GLY A 27 30.88 1.78 17.55
CA GLY A 27 30.99 3.15 17.05
C GLY A 27 30.94 3.29 15.53
N LYS A 28 30.68 2.20 14.80
CA LYS A 28 30.60 2.21 13.34
C LYS A 28 29.25 2.78 12.90
N PHE A 29 29.29 3.72 11.95
CA PHE A 29 28.08 4.28 11.34
C PHE A 29 27.67 3.43 10.13
N LEU A 30 26.43 2.94 10.15
CA LEU A 30 25.79 2.20 9.06
C LEU A 30 24.68 3.09 8.46
N PRO A 31 24.88 3.72 7.30
CA PRO A 31 23.86 4.56 6.68
C PRO A 31 22.63 3.73 6.30
N LEU A 32 21.45 4.30 6.51
CA LEU A 32 20.17 3.77 6.07
C LEU A 32 19.77 4.50 4.79
N TYR A 33 19.61 3.76 3.71
CA TYR A 33 19.17 4.28 2.42
C TYR A 33 17.68 3.96 2.19
N PRO A 34 16.96 4.82 1.47
CA PRO A 34 15.61 4.49 0.98
C PRO A 34 15.61 3.13 0.27
N GLY A 35 14.62 2.30 0.57
CA GLY A 35 14.49 0.93 0.02
C GLY A 35 15.19 -0.17 0.82
N MET A 36 15.94 0.17 1.88
CA MET A 36 16.49 -0.85 2.79
C MET A 36 15.40 -1.44 3.70
N TYR A 37 15.38 -2.76 3.81
CA TYR A 37 14.59 -3.46 4.82
C TYR A 37 15.32 -3.39 6.18
N VAL A 38 14.59 -2.97 7.22
CA VAL A 38 15.08 -2.93 8.58
C VAL A 38 14.21 -3.86 9.42
N GLU A 39 14.84 -4.83 10.07
CA GLU A 39 14.19 -5.71 11.04
C GLU A 39 14.35 -5.10 12.44
N ILE A 40 13.24 -4.73 13.07
CA ILE A 40 13.21 -4.26 14.45
C ILE A 40 12.93 -5.49 15.32
N LEU A 41 13.94 -5.96 16.03
CA LEU A 41 13.80 -7.03 17.01
C LEU A 41 13.28 -6.42 18.32
N GLU A 42 11.99 -6.57 18.60
CA GLU A 42 11.47 -6.34 19.95
C GLU A 42 12.00 -7.44 20.89
N GLU A 43 12.44 -7.08 22.10
CA GLU A 43 12.74 -8.07 23.13
C GLU A 43 11.43 -8.72 23.59
N GLU A 44 10.94 -9.70 22.84
CA GLU A 44 9.81 -10.50 23.24
C GLU A 44 10.21 -11.44 24.38
N ARG A 45 9.46 -11.31 25.48
CA ARG A 45 9.26 -12.38 26.45
C ARG A 45 8.73 -13.61 25.70
N THR A 46 9.63 -14.53 25.39
CA THR A 46 9.36 -15.93 25.02
C THR A 46 8.02 -16.18 24.31
N HIS A 47 7.97 -15.95 23.00
CA HIS A 47 7.18 -16.81 22.12
C HIS A 47 8.07 -17.38 21.01
N LYS A 48 7.71 -18.60 20.62
CA LYS A 48 8.58 -19.59 19.96
C LYS A 48 9.18 -19.06 18.66
N LYS A 49 10.46 -19.40 18.45
CA LYS A 49 11.13 -19.42 17.15
C LYS A 49 10.23 -20.05 16.10
N GLU A 50 9.83 -19.27 15.10
CA GLU A 50 9.44 -19.84 13.81
C GLU A 50 10.65 -19.82 12.88
N THR A 51 11.03 -21.03 12.55
CA THR A 51 12.00 -21.41 11.54
C THR A 51 11.67 -20.72 10.22
N TYR A 52 12.68 -20.14 9.59
CA TYR A 52 12.64 -19.77 8.18
C TYR A 52 12.41 -21.02 7.34
N THR A 53 11.17 -21.41 7.16
CA THR A 53 10.75 -22.23 6.04
C THR A 53 10.41 -21.29 4.91
N THR A 54 11.06 -21.50 3.77
CA THR A 54 10.70 -20.97 2.46
C THR A 54 9.30 -21.46 2.11
N SER A 55 8.28 -20.92 2.76
CA SER A 55 6.89 -21.17 2.47
C SER A 55 6.59 -20.44 1.18
N THR A 56 6.19 -21.19 0.15
CA THR A 56 5.45 -20.70 -1.00
C THR A 56 4.32 -19.83 -0.47
N SER A 57 4.55 -18.51 -0.41
CA SER A 57 3.64 -17.55 0.18
C SER A 57 2.45 -17.41 -0.74
N THR A 58 1.44 -18.21 -0.45
CA THR A 58 0.10 -18.13 -1.01
C THR A 58 -0.43 -16.72 -0.74
N LEU A 59 -0.78 -16.04 -1.82
CA LEU A 59 -1.34 -14.69 -1.77
C LEU A 59 -2.84 -14.79 -1.52
N LYS A 60 -3.41 -13.85 -0.76
CA LYS A 60 -4.84 -13.77 -0.48
C LYS A 60 -5.35 -12.38 -0.83
N ALA A 61 -6.49 -12.28 -1.50
CA ALA A 61 -7.18 -11.01 -1.70
C ALA A 61 -7.99 -10.66 -0.44
N TRP A 62 -7.92 -9.41 -0.01
CA TRP A 62 -8.69 -8.90 1.13
C TRP A 62 -9.53 -7.70 0.73
N LEU A 63 -10.79 -7.76 1.16
CA LEU A 63 -11.81 -6.74 1.00
C LEU A 63 -13.01 -7.10 1.91
N PRO A 64 -13.73 -6.12 2.48
CA PRO A 64 -15.03 -6.37 3.11
C PRO A 64 -15.99 -7.13 2.19
N GLU A 65 -16.70 -8.13 2.72
CA GLU A 65 -17.55 -9.06 1.94
C GLU A 65 -18.60 -8.34 1.09
N GLU A 66 -19.13 -7.24 1.60
CA GLU A 66 -20.14 -6.43 0.94
C GLU A 66 -19.59 -5.72 -0.29
N LEU A 67 -18.32 -5.32 -0.27
CA LEU A 67 -17.66 -4.64 -1.39
C LEU A 67 -17.22 -5.63 -2.49
N LYS A 68 -17.14 -6.93 -2.20
CA LYS A 68 -16.78 -7.97 -3.20
C LYS A 68 -17.79 -8.05 -4.35
N LYS A 69 -19.02 -7.58 -4.11
CA LYS A 69 -20.16 -7.61 -5.04
C LYS A 69 -20.15 -6.53 -6.12
N ASN A 70 -19.13 -5.68 -6.19
CA ASN A 70 -19.03 -4.66 -7.23
C ASN A 70 -17.59 -4.52 -7.70
N LYS A 71 -17.37 -4.71 -9.01
CA LYS A 71 -16.03 -4.67 -9.61
C LYS A 71 -15.27 -3.37 -9.34
N VAL A 72 -15.93 -2.21 -9.40
CA VAL A 72 -15.30 -0.91 -9.14
C VAL A 72 -14.82 -0.83 -7.69
N LEU A 73 -15.62 -1.29 -6.73
CA LEU A 73 -15.25 -1.29 -5.31
C LEU A 73 -14.13 -2.30 -5.01
N ARG A 74 -14.10 -3.44 -5.71
CA ARG A 74 -12.99 -4.40 -5.64
C ARG A 74 -11.69 -3.79 -6.12
N ILE A 75 -11.70 -3.12 -7.27
CA ILE A 75 -10.53 -2.44 -7.83
C ILE A 75 -10.11 -1.27 -6.94
N ARG A 76 -11.06 -0.49 -6.42
CA ARG A 76 -10.80 0.70 -5.60
C ARG A 76 -10.18 0.33 -4.25
N TYR A 77 -10.76 -0.63 -3.52
CA TYR A 77 -10.40 -0.92 -2.13
C TYR A 77 -9.66 -2.23 -1.91
N GLY A 78 -9.75 -3.17 -2.84
CA GLY A 78 -9.19 -4.52 -2.69
C GLY A 78 -7.67 -4.49 -2.65
N VAL A 79 -7.08 -5.28 -1.76
CA VAL A 79 -5.62 -5.39 -1.57
C VAL A 79 -5.22 -6.86 -1.54
N ILE A 80 -3.98 -7.14 -1.96
CA ILE A 80 -3.40 -8.48 -1.85
C ILE A 80 -2.51 -8.51 -0.60
N ILE A 81 -2.78 -9.48 0.26
CA ILE A 81 -2.05 -9.76 1.49
C ILE A 81 -1.38 -11.14 1.40
N LYS A 82 -0.34 -11.38 2.19
CA LYS A 82 0.24 -12.71 2.32
C LYS A 82 -0.65 -13.56 3.22
N GLU A 83 -0.82 -14.84 2.91
CA GLU A 83 -1.52 -15.76 3.80
C GLU A 83 -0.80 -15.79 5.18
N GLY A 84 -1.55 -15.49 6.25
CA GLY A 84 -1.02 -15.27 7.60
C GLY A 84 -0.98 -13.80 8.06
N GLU A 85 -0.98 -12.84 7.13
CA GLU A 85 -1.23 -11.42 7.43
C GLU A 85 -2.73 -11.16 7.35
N ASP A 86 -3.43 -11.01 8.49
CA ASP A 86 -4.84 -10.59 8.48
C ASP A 86 -4.95 -9.06 8.65
N ILE A 87 -5.90 -8.45 7.96
CA ILE A 87 -6.15 -7.01 8.10
C ILE A 87 -7.09 -6.81 9.28
N VAL A 88 -6.47 -6.65 10.44
CA VAL A 88 -7.18 -6.43 11.71
C VAL A 88 -7.44 -4.93 11.94
N ASP A 89 -6.53 -4.07 11.48
CA ASP A 89 -6.52 -2.63 11.78
C ASP A 89 -6.29 -1.74 10.54
N ALA A 90 -6.61 -0.46 10.72
CA ALA A 90 -6.43 0.60 9.72
C ALA A 90 -4.98 0.72 9.19
N SER A 91 -3.98 0.53 10.05
CA SER A 91 -2.57 0.64 9.67
C SER A 91 -2.13 -0.54 8.80
N SER A 92 -2.59 -1.75 9.11
CA SER A 92 -2.36 -2.94 8.28
C SER A 92 -2.98 -2.79 6.89
N TYR A 93 -4.20 -2.25 6.80
CA TYR A 93 -4.82 -1.93 5.52
C TYR A 93 -4.01 -0.88 4.72
N ARG A 94 -3.63 0.23 5.36
CA ARG A 94 -2.85 1.29 4.70
C ARG A 94 -1.55 0.76 4.12
N LYS A 95 -0.83 -0.09 4.86
CA LYS A 95 0.40 -0.73 4.38
C LYS A 95 0.15 -1.61 3.16
N ALA A 96 -0.90 -2.43 3.18
CA ALA A 96 -1.27 -3.28 2.05
C ALA A 96 -1.67 -2.45 0.81
N PHE A 97 -2.38 -1.34 1.02
CA PHE A 97 -2.76 -0.42 -0.05
C PHE A 97 -1.56 0.29 -0.68
N ILE A 98 -0.61 0.77 0.14
CA ILE A 98 0.64 1.36 -0.36
C ILE A 98 1.41 0.35 -1.22
N LYS A 99 1.54 -0.90 -0.75
CA LYS A 99 2.19 -1.97 -1.52
C LYS A 99 1.50 -2.24 -2.85
N LYS A 100 0.15 -2.25 -2.86
CA LYS A 100 -0.63 -2.37 -4.10
C LYS A 100 -0.30 -1.24 -5.06
N LEU A 101 -0.39 0.02 -4.62
CA LEU A 101 -0.14 1.17 -5.48
C LEU A 101 1.30 1.18 -6.00
N GLN A 102 2.27 0.84 -5.16
CA GLN A 102 3.65 0.66 -5.58
C GLN A 102 3.78 -0.42 -6.66
N GLY A 103 3.12 -1.56 -6.49
CA GLY A 103 3.11 -2.62 -7.51
C GLY A 103 2.44 -2.21 -8.82
N LEU A 104 1.47 -1.29 -8.79
CA LEU A 104 0.89 -0.70 -10.01
C LEU A 104 1.88 0.25 -10.69
N VAL A 105 2.54 1.12 -9.91
CA VAL A 105 3.57 2.04 -10.42
C VAL A 105 4.76 1.28 -11.00
N GLU A 106 5.18 0.16 -10.40
CA GLU A 106 6.30 -0.67 -10.91
C GLU A 106 5.99 -1.35 -12.25
N LYS A 107 4.71 -1.60 -12.55
CA LYS A 107 4.31 -2.15 -13.84
C LYS A 107 4.35 -1.11 -14.96
N GLU A 108 4.18 0.16 -14.62
CA GLU A 108 4.20 1.26 -15.59
C GLU A 108 5.64 1.73 -15.83
N SER A 109 6.10 1.61 -17.07
CA SER A 109 7.40 2.15 -17.47
C SER A 109 7.37 3.68 -17.55
N PHE A 110 8.51 4.31 -17.26
CA PHE A 110 8.75 5.67 -17.72
C PHE A 110 9.09 5.62 -19.22
N PRO A 111 8.48 6.45 -20.09
CA PRO A 111 7.73 7.69 -19.82
C PRO A 111 6.19 7.54 -19.67
N ASP A 112 5.63 6.36 -19.85
CA ASP A 112 4.18 6.12 -19.89
C ASP A 112 3.48 6.57 -18.59
N LEU A 113 4.13 6.33 -17.44
CA LEU A 113 3.63 6.81 -16.14
C LEU A 113 3.38 8.32 -16.09
N ALA A 114 4.28 9.13 -16.67
CA ALA A 114 4.13 10.59 -16.66
C ALA A 114 2.93 11.02 -17.53
N VAL A 115 2.72 10.33 -18.65
CA VAL A 115 1.58 10.56 -19.55
C VAL A 115 0.26 10.19 -18.85
N VAL A 116 0.23 9.05 -18.15
CA VAL A 116 -0.94 8.64 -17.36
C VAL A 116 -1.26 9.69 -16.29
N LEU A 117 -0.27 10.12 -15.51
CA LEU A 117 -0.50 11.11 -14.45
C LEU A 117 -0.92 12.48 -14.97
N ASP A 118 -0.45 12.88 -16.16
CA ASP A 118 -0.92 14.10 -16.82
C ASP A 118 -2.39 13.97 -17.24
N LYS A 119 -2.76 12.84 -17.87
CA LYS A 119 -4.14 12.56 -18.32
C LYS A 119 -5.17 12.58 -17.19
N TYR A 120 -4.86 11.96 -16.04
CA TYR A 120 -5.85 11.80 -14.95
C TYR A 120 -5.80 12.93 -13.90
N PHE A 121 -4.62 13.53 -13.68
CA PHE A 121 -4.38 14.46 -12.56
C PHE A 121 -3.59 15.72 -12.94
N HIS A 122 -3.24 15.92 -14.21
CA HIS A 122 -2.41 17.04 -14.69
C HIS A 122 -1.10 17.18 -13.90
N SER A 123 -0.56 16.06 -13.43
CA SER A 123 0.56 16.02 -12.48
C SER A 123 1.71 15.10 -12.94
N PRO A 124 2.26 15.28 -14.16
CA PRO A 124 3.34 14.43 -14.69
C PRO A 124 4.62 14.49 -13.84
N HIS A 125 4.83 15.59 -13.12
CA HIS A 125 5.98 15.80 -12.24
C HIS A 125 6.05 14.79 -11.08
N LEU A 126 4.92 14.17 -10.71
CA LEU A 126 4.88 13.15 -9.66
C LEU A 126 5.48 11.80 -10.09
N ALA A 127 5.74 11.60 -11.39
CA ALA A 127 6.43 10.42 -11.92
C ALA A 127 7.95 10.42 -11.64
N ALA A 128 8.48 11.44 -10.96
CA ALA A 128 9.90 11.54 -10.66
C ALA A 128 10.28 10.72 -9.41
N GLY A 129 11.28 9.85 -9.53
CA GLY A 129 11.85 9.07 -8.43
C GLY A 129 11.76 7.56 -8.66
N ASN A 130 11.96 6.79 -7.60
CA ASN A 130 11.68 5.35 -7.61
C ASN A 130 10.19 5.06 -7.33
N SER A 131 9.75 3.82 -7.55
CA SER A 131 8.34 3.42 -7.38
C SER A 131 7.77 3.74 -6.00
N ALA A 132 8.56 3.59 -4.94
CA ALA A 132 8.15 3.91 -3.57
C ALA A 132 7.99 5.42 -3.36
N GLU A 133 8.93 6.24 -3.85
CA GLU A 133 8.84 7.70 -3.79
C GLU A 133 7.64 8.23 -4.56
N ILE A 134 7.43 7.74 -5.79
CA ILE A 134 6.28 8.07 -6.62
C ILE A 134 4.99 7.73 -5.86
N THR A 135 4.88 6.52 -5.32
CA THR A 135 3.70 6.07 -4.56
C THR A 135 3.38 7.00 -3.39
N LEU A 136 4.39 7.41 -2.62
CA LEU A 136 4.21 8.34 -1.51
C LEU A 136 3.80 9.74 -1.99
N ASN A 137 4.40 10.22 -3.08
CA ASN A 137 4.02 11.50 -3.69
C ASN A 137 2.57 11.46 -4.18
N LEU A 138 2.13 10.38 -4.84
CA LEU A 138 0.75 10.20 -5.28
C LEU A 138 -0.24 10.26 -4.10
N ILE A 139 0.04 9.54 -3.01
CA ILE A 139 -0.82 9.56 -1.81
C ILE A 139 -0.80 10.93 -1.13
N ARG A 140 0.34 11.62 -1.14
CA ARG A 140 0.49 12.93 -0.50
C ARG A 140 -0.19 14.04 -1.29
N ASP A 141 -0.09 14.03 -2.62
CA ASP A 141 -0.43 15.18 -3.45
C ASP A 141 -1.74 15.00 -4.24
N ILE A 142 -2.26 13.78 -4.35
CA ILE A 142 -3.53 13.48 -5.03
C ILE A 142 -4.59 13.03 -4.01
N ASP A 143 -5.58 13.89 -3.77
CA ASP A 143 -6.66 13.63 -2.82
C ASP A 143 -7.51 12.42 -3.22
N GLU A 144 -7.74 12.20 -4.52
CA GLU A 144 -8.51 11.04 -5.00
C GLU A 144 -7.83 9.71 -4.70
N ILE A 145 -6.50 9.67 -4.61
CA ILE A 145 -5.75 8.46 -4.24
C ILE A 145 -5.72 8.29 -2.72
N ARG A 146 -5.68 9.39 -1.96
CA ARG A 146 -5.69 9.38 -0.50
C ARG A 146 -7.06 8.99 0.08
N LYS A 147 -8.14 9.48 -0.53
CA LYS A 147 -9.51 9.32 -0.04
C LYS A 147 -9.95 7.86 0.18
N PRO A 148 -9.66 6.88 -0.70
CA PRO A 148 -9.97 5.48 -0.44
C PRO A 148 -9.35 4.94 0.85
N ILE A 149 -8.12 5.35 1.16
CA ILE A 149 -7.43 4.95 2.38
C ILE A 149 -8.18 5.54 3.58
N GLU A 150 -8.44 6.85 3.59
CA GLU A 150 -9.12 7.54 4.70
C GLU A 150 -10.52 6.98 4.96
N LEU A 151 -11.27 6.67 3.91
CA LEU A 151 -12.60 6.07 4.03
C LEU A 151 -12.53 4.67 4.67
N MET A 152 -11.57 3.85 4.25
CA MET A 152 -11.39 2.51 4.80
C MET A 152 -10.86 2.56 6.24
N GLU A 153 -9.91 3.45 6.54
CA GLU A 153 -9.42 3.66 7.91
C GLU A 153 -10.56 4.08 8.85
N ARG A 154 -11.41 5.02 8.40
CA ARG A 154 -12.58 5.46 9.17
C ARG A 154 -13.56 4.32 9.44
N TRP A 155 -13.81 3.47 8.45
CA TRP A 155 -14.67 2.30 8.62
C TRP A 155 -14.04 1.24 9.51
N LEU A 156 -12.75 0.93 9.34
CA LEU A 156 -12.05 -0.04 10.18
C LEU A 156 -12.03 0.39 11.65
N ASN A 157 -11.89 1.69 11.91
CA ASN A 157 -11.85 2.24 13.27
C ASN A 157 -13.24 2.36 13.92
N SER A 158 -14.28 2.75 13.19
CA SER A 158 -15.61 2.98 13.77
C SER A 158 -16.57 1.80 13.61
N ARG A 159 -16.37 0.96 12.58
CA ARG A 159 -17.26 -0.13 12.15
C ARG A 159 -18.74 0.27 12.07
N SER A 160 -19.01 1.55 11.81
CA SER A 160 -20.35 2.14 11.80
C SER A 160 -21.01 2.04 10.43
N GLU A 161 -22.34 1.98 10.38
CA GLU A 161 -23.08 1.92 9.12
C GLU A 161 -22.92 3.21 8.28
N GLU A 162 -22.75 4.36 8.93
CA GLU A 162 -22.45 5.63 8.27
C GLU A 162 -21.10 5.60 7.55
N SER A 163 -20.05 5.12 8.24
CA SER A 163 -18.73 4.97 7.65
C SER A 163 -18.70 3.95 6.51
N PHE A 164 -19.54 2.91 6.60
CA PHE A 164 -19.71 1.93 5.55
C PHE A 164 -20.46 2.49 4.34
N SER A 165 -21.50 3.30 4.56
CA SER A 165 -22.24 3.95 3.48
C SER A 165 -21.34 4.88 2.67
N ALA A 166 -20.42 5.58 3.33
CA ALA A 166 -19.43 6.40 2.66
C ALA A 166 -18.37 5.62 1.86
N LEU A 167 -18.18 4.31 2.11
CA LEU A 167 -17.36 3.44 1.25
C LEU A 167 -18.08 3.05 -0.04
N LEU A 168 -19.41 3.08 -0.03
CA LEU A 168 -20.22 2.67 -1.17
C LEU A 168 -20.37 3.79 -2.20
N GLU A 169 -20.29 5.06 -1.79
CA GLU A 169 -20.51 6.19 -2.69
C GLU A 169 -19.65 6.13 -3.98
N PRO A 170 -20.26 6.30 -5.17
CA PRO A 170 -21.65 6.75 -5.41
C PRO A 170 -22.72 5.62 -5.42
N PHE A 171 -22.32 4.36 -5.24
CA PHE A 171 -23.23 3.22 -5.29
C PHE A 171 -24.09 3.11 -4.03
N SER A 172 -25.31 2.61 -4.20
CA SER A 172 -26.19 2.21 -3.12
C SER A 172 -26.04 0.72 -2.80
N LYS A 173 -26.40 0.31 -1.57
CA LYS A 173 -26.42 -1.12 -1.17
C LYS A 173 -27.24 -2.01 -2.13
N ASN A 174 -28.21 -1.43 -2.85
CA ASN A 174 -29.09 -2.14 -3.77
C ASN A 174 -28.49 -2.35 -5.17
N GLU A 175 -27.43 -1.60 -5.52
CA GLU A 175 -26.71 -1.72 -6.80
C GLU A 175 -25.55 -2.73 -6.74
N LEU A 176 -25.34 -3.35 -5.57
CA LEU A 176 -24.38 -4.43 -5.35
C LEU A 176 -24.96 -5.76 -5.87
N THR A 177 -25.11 -5.88 -7.20
CA THR A 177 -25.77 -7.01 -7.84
C THR A 177 -24.81 -8.08 -8.37
N ASP A 178 -23.49 -7.85 -8.36
CA ASP A 178 -22.57 -8.85 -8.90
C ASP A 178 -22.43 -10.02 -7.94
N LYS A 179 -22.32 -11.22 -8.52
CA LYS A 179 -21.92 -12.41 -7.77
C LYS A 179 -20.51 -12.20 -7.23
N THR A 180 -20.31 -12.49 -5.94
CA THR A 180 -18.98 -12.51 -5.34
C THR A 180 -18.12 -13.53 -6.09
N PRO A 181 -17.05 -13.11 -6.78
CA PRO A 181 -16.16 -14.04 -7.46
C PRO A 181 -15.33 -14.82 -6.42
N PRO A 182 -14.86 -16.03 -6.75
CA PRO A 182 -13.97 -16.80 -5.89
C PRO A 182 -12.64 -16.06 -5.67
N ASP A 183 -11.99 -16.33 -4.53
CA ASP A 183 -10.76 -15.64 -4.13
C ASP A 183 -9.62 -15.75 -5.17
N GLU A 184 -9.53 -16.86 -5.91
CA GLU A 184 -8.56 -17.03 -7.01
C GLU A 184 -8.79 -16.05 -8.17
N GLU A 185 -10.06 -15.79 -8.52
CA GLU A 185 -10.42 -14.80 -9.54
C GLU A 185 -10.15 -13.38 -9.05
N LEU A 186 -10.40 -13.11 -7.76
CA LEU A 186 -10.06 -11.82 -7.13
C LEU A 186 -8.56 -11.54 -7.16
N ILE A 187 -7.74 -12.54 -6.84
CA ILE A 187 -6.28 -12.41 -6.87
C ILE A 187 -5.82 -12.15 -8.30
N LYS A 188 -6.36 -12.87 -9.29
CA LYS A 188 -6.03 -12.64 -10.70
C LYS A 188 -6.44 -11.24 -11.14
N GLU A 189 -7.66 -10.81 -10.83
CA GLU A 189 -8.19 -9.47 -11.15
C GLU A 189 -7.28 -8.37 -10.58
N LEU A 190 -6.93 -8.45 -9.29
CA LEU A 190 -6.06 -7.47 -8.64
C LEU A 190 -4.60 -7.54 -9.13
N SER A 191 -4.13 -8.72 -9.54
CA SER A 191 -2.76 -8.89 -10.04
C SER A 191 -2.62 -8.46 -11.51
N SER A 192 -3.65 -8.57 -12.33
CA SER A 192 -3.66 -8.09 -13.72
C SER A 192 -4.02 -6.61 -13.84
N LEU A 193 -4.38 -5.96 -12.73
CA LEU A 193 -4.79 -4.56 -12.70
C LEU A 193 -3.66 -3.64 -13.20
N THR A 194 -4.03 -2.70 -14.08
CA THR A 194 -3.17 -1.60 -14.56
C THR A 194 -3.37 -0.34 -13.72
N LEU A 195 -2.44 0.61 -13.83
CA LEU A 195 -2.57 1.87 -13.08
C LEU A 195 -3.75 2.71 -13.61
N GLU A 196 -4.01 2.67 -14.92
CA GLU A 196 -5.16 3.36 -15.53
C GLU A 196 -6.49 2.80 -15.04
N ASP A 197 -6.68 1.48 -15.04
CA ASP A 197 -7.90 0.84 -14.51
C ASP A 197 -8.17 1.27 -13.06
N PHE A 198 -7.10 1.37 -12.26
CA PHE A 198 -7.19 1.85 -10.90
C PHE A 198 -7.64 3.32 -10.84
N PHE A 199 -7.05 4.21 -11.65
CA PHE A 199 -7.43 5.62 -11.68
C PHE A 199 -8.85 5.86 -12.21
N GLU A 200 -9.29 5.10 -13.22
CA GLU A 200 -10.67 5.11 -13.68
C GLU A 200 -11.63 4.73 -12.55
N SER A 201 -11.27 3.72 -11.75
CA SER A 201 -12.08 3.32 -10.59
C SER A 201 -12.23 4.43 -9.54
N LEU A 202 -11.29 5.39 -9.46
CA LEU A 202 -11.38 6.54 -8.55
C LEU A 202 -12.30 7.65 -9.09
N LYS A 203 -12.33 7.83 -10.41
CA LYS A 203 -13.14 8.84 -11.11
C LYS A 203 -14.59 8.37 -11.37
N GLY A 204 -14.87 7.06 -11.24
CA GLY A 204 -16.18 6.44 -11.44
C GLY A 204 -17.28 6.96 -10.50
N GLY A 205 -17.86 8.09 -10.89
CA GLY A 205 -19.09 8.73 -10.40
C GLY A 205 -19.65 9.77 -11.39
N GLU A 206 -19.10 9.85 -12.61
CA GLU A 206 -19.68 10.60 -13.73
C GLU A 206 -19.78 9.67 -14.95
N ALA A 207 -20.93 9.02 -15.06
CA ALA A 207 -21.51 8.55 -16.32
C ALA A 207 -23.00 8.84 -16.29
#